data_AF-A0A200QQJ7-F1
#
_entry.id   AF-A0A200QQJ7-F1
#
_cell.length_a   1.000
_cell.length_b   1.000
_cell.length_c   1.000
_cell.angle_alpha   90.00
_cell.angle_beta   90.00
_cell.angle_gamma   90.00
#
_symmetry.space_group_name_H-M   'P 1'
#
loop_
_entity.id
_entity.type
_entity.pdbx_description
1 polymer ?
#
loop_
_entity_poly.entity_id
_entity_poly.type
_entity_poly.pdbx_seq_one_letter_code
_entity_poly.pdbx_strand_id
1 'polypeptide(L)'
;MCTIKINSGSNSSFWWDSWTGDKSLKEEFHQLFKISQSKSGSILDHITNSNTGSDWNIQFTREIRESEIPMLAEMLHKISSPPIIN
;
A
#
# COMPACT_ATOMS: atom_id res chain seq x y z
N MET A 1 -12.16 13.01 -8.99
CA MET A 1 -11.38 11.77 -9.17
C MET A 1 -9.93 12.17 -9.38
N CYS A 2 -9.12 12.18 -8.33
CA CYS A 2 -7.71 12.54 -8.45
C CYS A 2 -6.97 11.36 -9.08
N THR A 3 -6.78 11.42 -10.38
CA THR A 3 -5.92 10.47 -11.10
C THR A 3 -4.50 10.71 -10.61
N ILE A 4 -4.01 9.87 -9.70
CA ILE A 4 -2.59 9.82 -9.38
C ILE A 4 -1.92 9.47 -10.71
N LYS A 5 -1.39 10.48 -11.40
CA LYS A 5 -0.48 10.30 -12.53
C LYS A 5 0.75 9.66 -11.93
N ILE A 6 0.75 8.33 -11.85
CA ILE A 6 1.95 7.55 -11.65
C ILE A 6 2.77 7.65 -12.94
N ASN A 7 3.37 8.82 -13.19
CA ASN A 7 4.16 9.04 -14.38
C ASN A 7 5.56 8.44 -14.26
N SER A 8 5.86 7.68 -13.19
CA SER A 8 7.13 6.96 -12.94
C SER A 8 6.99 5.96 -11.77
N GLY A 9 5.96 5.10 -11.79
CA GLY A 9 5.61 4.19 -10.67
C GLY A 9 6.62 3.14 -10.30
N SER A 10 7.68 3.03 -11.09
CA SER A 10 8.70 1.99 -10.98
C SER A 10 9.64 2.19 -9.78
N ASN A 11 9.71 3.39 -9.17
CA ASN A 11 10.73 3.71 -8.16
C ASN A 11 10.20 4.16 -6.80
N SER A 12 8.89 4.41 -6.64
CA SER A 12 8.36 4.81 -5.33
C SER A 12 8.12 3.56 -4.48
N SER A 13 8.79 3.51 -3.33
CA SER A 13 8.66 2.48 -2.32
C SER A 13 7.32 2.58 -1.61
N PHE A 14 6.57 1.48 -1.55
CA PHE A 14 5.24 1.45 -0.95
C PHE A 14 5.24 1.92 0.52
N TRP A 15 6.21 1.47 1.30
CA TRP A 15 6.29 1.79 2.73
C TRP A 15 7.08 3.06 3.04
N TRP A 16 8.13 3.33 2.26
CA TRP A 16 9.12 4.36 2.61
C TRP A 16 8.81 5.73 2.03
N ASP A 17 8.18 5.78 0.86
CA ASP A 17 7.86 7.06 0.23
C ASP A 17 6.51 7.60 0.71
N SER A 18 6.41 8.93 0.75
CA SER A 18 5.19 9.67 1.11
C SER A 18 4.32 9.91 -0.14
N TRP A 19 3.81 8.82 -0.74
CA TRP A 19 3.02 8.89 -1.98
C TRP A 19 1.50 9.07 -1.74
N THR A 20 1.04 9.00 -0.48
CA THR A 20 -0.37 9.17 -0.10
C THR A 20 -0.65 10.39 0.78
N GLY A 21 0.35 11.23 1.02
CA GLY A 21 0.22 12.42 1.86
C GLY A 21 1.58 12.95 2.31
N ASP A 22 1.61 13.64 3.45
CA ASP A 22 2.83 14.27 3.99
C ASP A 22 3.81 13.30 4.66
N LYS A 23 3.34 12.11 5.08
CA LYS A 23 4.16 11.10 5.75
C LYS A 23 4.14 9.78 4.99
N SER A 24 5.17 8.98 5.21
CA SER A 24 5.27 7.63 4.66
C SER A 24 4.33 6.66 5.38
N LEU A 25 3.86 5.61 4.68
CA LEU A 25 3.02 4.58 5.31
C LEU A 25 3.74 3.85 6.45
N LYS A 26 5.07 3.75 6.40
CA LYS A 26 5.88 3.18 7.47
C LYS A 26 5.78 4.01 8.77
N GLU A 27 5.74 5.33 8.65
CA GLU A 27 5.68 6.21 9.82
C GLU A 27 4.28 6.22 10.43
N GLU A 28 3.25 6.26 9.59
CA GLU A 28 1.86 6.25 10.06
C GLU A 28 1.42 4.87 10.56
N PHE A 29 1.76 3.81 9.82
CA PHE A 29 1.32 2.43 10.08
C PHE A 29 2.49 1.51 10.44
N HIS A 30 3.29 1.94 11.42
CA HIS A 30 4.51 1.23 11.83
C HIS A 30 4.27 -0.24 12.25
N GLN A 31 3.09 -0.55 12.81
CA GLN A 31 2.73 -1.91 13.18
C GLN A 31 2.54 -2.81 11.94
N LEU A 32 1.81 -2.32 10.93
CA LEU A 32 1.60 -3.04 9.66
C LEU A 32 2.92 -3.17 8.88
N PHE A 33 3.75 -2.14 8.89
CA PHE A 33 5.07 -2.19 8.28
C PHE A 33 5.94 -3.32 8.87
N LYS A 34 5.96 -3.46 10.20
CA LYS A 34 6.73 -4.51 10.89
C LYS A 34 6.37 -5.90 10.40
N ILE A 35 5.08 -6.14 10.20
CA ILE A 35 4.55 -7.43 9.73
C ILE A 35 4.51 -7.56 8.22
N SER A 36 4.79 -6.51 7.45
CA SER A 36 4.84 -6.62 6.00
C SER A 36 6.02 -7.48 5.58
N GLN A 37 5.75 -8.38 4.62
CA GLN A 37 6.75 -9.26 4.02
C GLN A 37 7.66 -8.46 3.08
N SER A 38 7.08 -7.60 2.23
CA SER A 38 7.83 -6.74 1.33
C SER A 38 7.90 -5.32 1.89
N LYS A 39 9.00 -5.01 2.58
CA LYS A 39 9.25 -3.68 3.18
C LYS A 39 9.92 -2.71 2.21
N SER A 40 10.62 -3.23 1.21
CA SER A 40 11.34 -2.48 0.18
C SER A 40 10.69 -2.59 -1.20
N GLY A 41 9.49 -3.18 -1.28
CA GLY A 41 8.73 -3.28 -2.51
C GLY A 41 8.28 -1.91 -3.01
N SER A 42 8.24 -1.76 -4.34
CA SER A 42 7.64 -0.60 -4.97
C SER A 42 6.11 -0.65 -4.84
N ILE A 43 5.44 0.48 -5.05
CA ILE A 43 3.97 0.50 -5.08
C ILE A 43 3.40 -0.54 -6.06
N LEU A 44 4.06 -0.74 -7.21
CA LEU A 44 3.63 -1.69 -8.23
C LEU A 44 3.74 -3.15 -7.78
N ASP A 45 4.76 -3.50 -6.99
CA ASP A 45 4.89 -4.85 -6.41
C ASP A 45 3.73 -5.19 -5.47
N HIS A 46 3.08 -4.15 -4.92
CA HIS A 46 1.94 -4.26 -4.03
C HIS A 46 0.59 -4.12 -4.75
N ILE A 47 0.55 -4.10 -6.09
CA ILE A 47 -0.70 -4.09 -6.86
C ILE A 47 -0.81 -5.41 -7.63
N THR A 48 -2.00 -6.02 -7.58
CA THR A 48 -2.37 -7.16 -8.42
C THR A 48 -3.47 -6.74 -9.38
N ASN A 49 -3.38 -7.17 -10.63
CA ASN A 49 -4.45 -6.98 -11.61
C ASN A 49 -5.38 -8.19 -11.56
N SER A 50 -6.64 -7.94 -11.26
CA SER A 50 -7.75 -8.88 -11.34
C SER A 50 -8.57 -8.61 -12.61
N ASN A 51 -9.43 -9.55 -13.00
CA ASN A 51 -10.31 -9.37 -14.17
C ASN A 51 -11.27 -8.17 -14.04
N THR A 52 -11.44 -7.65 -12.82
CA THR A 52 -12.36 -6.55 -12.49
C THR A 52 -11.66 -5.21 -12.22
N GLY A 53 -10.32 -5.18 -12.21
CA GLY A 53 -9.54 -3.97 -11.93
C GLY A 53 -8.19 -4.25 -11.29
N SER A 54 -7.67 -3.27 -10.58
CA SER A 54 -6.46 -3.44 -9.76
C SER A 54 -6.85 -3.54 -8.29
N ASP A 55 -6.15 -4.39 -7.54
CA ASP A 55 -6.35 -4.63 -6.11
C ASP A 55 -5.01 -4.54 -5.36
N TRP A 56 -5.04 -4.14 -4.08
CA TRP A 56 -3.84 -4.10 -3.26
C TRP A 56 -3.43 -5.51 -2.83
N ASN A 57 -2.23 -5.92 -3.19
CA ASN A 57 -1.59 -7.16 -2.78
C ASN A 57 -0.56 -6.89 -1.67
N ILE A 58 -1.03 -6.77 -0.43
CA ILE A 58 -0.15 -6.53 0.73
C ILE A 58 0.09 -7.87 1.43
N GLN A 59 1.31 -8.40 1.29
CA GLN A 59 1.70 -9.63 1.95
C GLN A 59 2.27 -9.36 3.34
N PHE A 60 1.81 -10.14 4.31
CA PHE A 60 2.27 -10.08 5.70
C PHE A 60 3.00 -11.39 6.07
N THR A 61 3.96 -11.29 6.99
CA THR A 61 4.74 -12.44 7.49
C THR A 61 3.96 -13.31 8.49
N ARG A 62 2.85 -12.78 9.00
CA ARG A 62 1.90 -13.47 9.89
C ARG A 62 0.48 -12.99 9.62
N GLU A 63 -0.49 -13.69 10.17
CA GLU A 63 -1.88 -13.24 10.21
C GLU A 63 -2.03 -11.92 10.99
N ILE A 64 -2.94 -11.07 10.50
CA ILE A 64 -3.27 -9.79 11.11
C ILE A 64 -4.08 -10.06 12.37
N ARG A 65 -3.67 -9.44 13.48
CA ARG A 65 -4.38 -9.55 14.76
C ARG A 65 -5.56 -8.60 14.81
N GLU A 66 -6.54 -8.89 15.67
CA GLU A 66 -7.71 -8.03 15.89
C GLU A 66 -7.33 -6.58 16.23
N SER A 67 -6.24 -6.37 16.97
CA SER A 67 -5.71 -5.04 17.29
C SER A 67 -5.15 -4.28 16.06
N GLU A 68 -4.74 -5.00 15.02
CA GLU A 68 -4.14 -4.46 13.79
C GLU A 68 -5.19 -4.24 12.69
N ILE A 69 -6.37 -4.86 12.79
CA ILE A 69 -7.48 -4.71 11.82
C ILE A 69 -7.91 -3.24 11.64
N PRO A 70 -8.13 -2.44 12.71
CA PRO A 70 -8.50 -1.03 12.55
C PRO A 70 -7.44 -0.24 11.79
N MET A 71 -6.16 -0.52 12.06
CA MET A 71 -5.04 0.12 11.38
C MET A 71 -4.99 -0.24 9.90
N LEU A 72 -5.27 -1.51 9.57
CA LEU A 72 -5.35 -1.95 8.18
C LEU A 72 -6.48 -1.24 7.44
N ALA A 73 -7.66 -1.13 8.07
CA ALA A 73 -8.81 -0.45 7.50
C ALA A 73 -8.50 1.04 7.24
N GLU A 74 -7.87 1.73 8.21
CA GLU A 74 -7.44 3.12 8.04
C GLU A 74 -6.38 3.27 6.94
N MET A 75 -5.42 2.35 6.88
CA MET A 75 -4.40 2.34 5.83
C MET A 75 -5.02 2.17 4.44
N LEU A 76 -5.91 1.19 4.27
CA LEU A 76 -6.62 0.94 3.02
C LEU A 76 -7.49 2.13 2.62
N HIS A 77 -8.15 2.77 3.59
CA HIS A 77 -8.93 3.98 3.35
C HIS A 77 -8.04 5.14 2.87
N LYS A 78 -6.85 5.30 3.47
CA LYS A 78 -5.89 6.35 3.10
C LYS A 78 -5.32 6.15 1.70
N ILE A 79 -4.90 4.93 1.37
CA ILE A 79 -4.32 4.63 0.05
C ILE A 79 -5.38 4.53 -1.06
N SER A 80 -6.66 4.45 -0.69
CA SER A 80 -7.80 4.32 -1.61
C SER A 80 -7.66 3.11 -2.55
N SER A 81 -8.40 3.08 -3.66
CA SER A 81 -8.24 2.05 -4.69
C SER A 81 -6.87 2.18 -5.38
N PRO A 82 -6.19 1.06 -5.66
CA PRO A 82 -4.95 1.12 -6.41
C PRO A 82 -5.22 1.65 -7.82
N PRO A 83 -4.25 2.38 -8.37
CA PRO A 83 -4.35 2.86 -9.75
C PRO A 83 -4.30 1.70 -10.73
N ILE A 84 -5.08 1.83 -11.81
CA ILE A 84 -5.13 0.83 -12.88
C ILE A 84 -3.78 0.83 -13.60
N ILE A 85 -3.02 -0.25 -13.43
CA ILE A 85 -1.81 -0.51 -14.20
C ILE A 85 -2.23 -1.14 -15.53
N ASN A 86 -2.01 -0.40 -16.62
CA ASN A 86 -2.42 -0.73 -17.98
C ASN A 86 -1.22 -1.25 -18.79
#